data_AF-A0AA43ISA1-F1
#
_entry.id   AF-A0AA43ISA1-F1
#
_cell.length_a   1.000
_cell.length_b   1.000
_cell.length_c   1.000
_cell.angle_alpha   90.00
_cell.angle_beta   90.00
_cell.angle_gamma   90.00
#
_symmetry.space_group_name_H-M   'P 1'
#
loop_
_entity.id
_entity.type
_entity.pdbx_description
1 polymer ?
#
loop_
_entity_poly.entity_id
_entity_poly.type
_entity_poly.pdbx_seq_one_letter_code
_entity_poly.pdbx_strand_id
1 'polypeptide(L)'
;MLTPESGTARRDQDRPSVSKKDAVTLSEHIVEVISDSGEGAQRCGQSLGAIAAKMGNGIWTVEIIPAEIQPPARSVAGASGVRIRIGQRRVTNGGDETDLAVGFNEQVLLGRVRAGEFRPGATILLESMWAEHGDPKIAAAYVETVESLVEGGYNVIEIPMEVECRKLVGDPRRGKNMFVLGILCNLYSLDLRLAREQIAIVFGKKDEQVIRQNVELLDAGFAWAEENLDFRYEIPAERPKEPQVVVNGNTALALGVLASGMDICAMYPITPATSASHYLSEMFERVGGIVHQAEDEIAACSFAIGASYAGKVAVTITSGPGFSLKQEAMGLASMAEIPLVVINVQRGGPSTGQPTKVEQGDLLAAIFGSHGDAPKVVMAASGIEDCFYSVITARKIAESFNIVVVVLSDASLATAQQPFPRPMFSEDWLAPPVDQAPVPEGARPYEWDPVTGIARRFVPGQPGGMHTLTGLAHDRDSHVAYDADSNEEGLRHRSLKLIALQKTLRPPPVFGEPEGDLLIVGWGSTKGVIEESVERLCDEGRRVSSLHLRFLQPLPPGIKEIMQGFRQVLTVEGNWAD
;
A
#
# COMPACT_ATOMS: atom_id res chain seq x y z
N MET A 1 71.96 13.23 39.17
CA MET A 1 70.99 13.36 38.06
C MET A 1 69.62 13.08 38.68
N LEU A 2 68.96 14.04 39.35
CA LEU A 2 68.36 15.28 38.84
C LEU A 2 67.22 15.02 37.84
N THR A 3 66.00 15.18 38.35
CA THR A 3 64.76 15.73 37.75
C THR A 3 65.00 17.03 36.97
N PRO A 4 64.03 17.64 36.22
CA PRO A 4 62.56 17.54 36.29
C PRO A 4 61.94 17.24 34.89
N GLU A 5 60.68 17.51 34.46
CA GLU A 5 59.56 18.38 34.90
C GLU A 5 58.17 17.72 34.72
N SER A 6 57.12 18.42 35.18
CA SER A 6 55.69 18.09 35.03
C SER A 6 54.96 19.15 34.18
N GLY A 7 54.19 18.72 33.17
CA GLY A 7 53.33 19.60 32.36
C GLY A 7 51.85 19.50 32.75
N THR A 8 51.21 20.63 33.06
CA THR A 8 49.84 20.70 33.59
C THR A 8 48.76 20.46 32.53
N ALA A 9 47.81 19.55 32.81
CA ALA A 9 46.57 19.45 32.06
C ALA A 9 45.67 20.66 32.34
N ARG A 10 45.34 21.46 31.31
CA ARG A 10 44.27 22.46 31.39
C ARG A 10 42.92 21.75 31.27
N ARG A 11 41.98 22.14 32.12
CA ARG A 11 40.57 21.75 32.00
C ARG A 11 39.96 22.57 30.87
N ASP A 12 39.37 21.91 29.87
CA ASP A 12 38.36 22.54 29.03
C ASP A 12 37.09 22.71 29.88
N GLN A 13 36.91 23.91 30.42
CA GLN A 13 35.60 24.44 30.79
C GLN A 13 35.19 25.45 29.71
N ASP A 14 33.88 25.72 29.63
CA ASP A 14 33.24 26.65 28.70
C ASP A 14 33.19 26.20 27.22
N ARG A 15 32.48 25.08 26.98
CA ARG A 15 31.48 25.09 25.90
C ARG A 15 30.17 25.59 26.50
N PRO A 16 29.48 26.58 25.89
CA PRO A 16 28.14 26.96 26.34
C PRO A 16 27.22 25.73 26.23
N SER A 17 26.58 25.35 27.32
CA SER A 17 25.56 24.32 27.30
C SER A 17 24.38 24.85 26.50
N VAL A 18 24.17 24.32 25.30
CA VAL A 18 22.91 24.50 24.56
C VAL A 18 21.80 24.07 25.50
N SER A 19 20.87 24.99 25.76
CA SER A 19 19.67 24.72 26.56
C SER A 19 18.92 23.58 25.90
N LYS A 20 18.98 22.37 26.49
CA LYS A 20 18.15 21.26 26.04
C LYS A 20 16.69 21.66 26.24
N LYS A 21 15.98 21.87 25.13
CA LYS A 21 14.53 21.90 25.11
C LYS A 21 14.06 20.50 25.51
N ASP A 22 13.35 20.38 26.63
CA ASP A 22 12.86 19.10 27.10
C ASP A 22 11.79 18.59 26.13
N ALA A 23 11.99 17.38 25.60
CA ALA A 23 11.07 16.79 24.65
C ALA A 23 9.85 16.21 25.38
N VAL A 24 8.66 16.46 24.83
CA VAL A 24 7.42 15.83 25.31
C VAL A 24 7.39 14.39 24.84
N THR A 25 7.46 13.44 25.78
CA THR A 25 7.36 12.01 25.46
C THR A 25 5.92 11.65 25.12
N LEU A 26 5.70 11.02 23.97
CA LEU A 26 4.38 10.63 23.45
C LEU A 26 4.37 9.18 22.97
N SER A 27 3.24 8.49 23.11
CA SER A 27 3.05 7.14 22.54
C SER A 27 2.91 7.17 21.02
N GLU A 28 2.36 8.26 20.48
CA GLU A 28 2.24 8.51 19.05
C GLU A 28 1.98 9.99 18.75
N HIS A 29 2.09 10.37 17.48
CA HIS A 29 1.75 11.70 16.97
C HIS A 29 1.45 11.63 15.47
N ILE A 30 0.50 12.43 14.99
CA ILE A 30 0.12 12.51 13.57
C ILE A 30 0.60 13.84 12.98
N VAL A 31 1.33 13.77 11.87
CA VAL A 31 1.87 14.94 11.16
C VAL A 31 1.44 14.96 9.69
N GLU A 32 1.09 16.12 9.16
CA GLU A 32 0.89 16.34 7.73
C GLU A 32 1.94 17.29 7.15
N VAL A 33 2.42 17.00 5.95
CA VAL A 33 3.16 17.95 5.11
C VAL A 33 2.33 18.18 3.84
N ILE A 34 1.94 19.42 3.59
CA ILE A 34 1.02 19.81 2.50
C ILE A 34 1.61 21.00 1.74
N SER A 35 1.62 20.88 0.41
CA SER A 35 2.15 21.88 -0.52
C SER A 35 1.30 21.94 -1.78
N ASP A 36 1.69 22.79 -2.72
CA ASP A 36 1.21 22.63 -4.09
C ASP A 36 1.83 21.38 -4.73
N SER A 37 1.18 20.90 -5.80
CA SER A 37 1.67 19.76 -6.57
C SER A 37 3.05 20.05 -7.19
N GLY A 38 4.01 19.17 -6.91
CA GLY A 38 5.37 19.26 -7.45
C GLY A 38 6.42 19.88 -6.50
N GLU A 39 6.01 20.48 -5.38
CA GLU A 39 6.96 21.02 -4.37
C GLU A 39 7.53 19.93 -3.44
N GLY A 40 7.04 18.70 -3.57
CA GLY A 40 7.69 17.51 -3.01
C GLY A 40 7.32 17.16 -1.56
N ALA A 41 6.19 17.65 -1.04
CA ALA A 41 5.66 17.27 0.29
C ALA A 41 5.55 15.75 0.50
N GLN A 42 4.99 15.02 -0.47
CA GLN A 42 4.93 13.54 -0.45
C GLN A 42 6.29 12.89 -0.19
N ARG A 43 7.35 13.37 -0.88
CA ARG A 43 8.72 12.88 -0.72
C ARG A 43 9.32 13.22 0.64
N CYS A 44 8.97 14.36 1.22
CA CYS A 44 9.34 14.71 2.59
C CYS A 44 8.75 13.70 3.58
N GLY A 45 7.42 13.50 3.57
CA GLY A 45 6.77 12.59 4.51
C GLY A 45 7.14 11.12 4.34
N GLN A 46 7.28 10.63 3.10
CA GLN A 46 7.83 9.27 2.84
C GLN A 46 9.26 9.13 3.38
N SER A 47 10.08 10.18 3.31
CA SER A 47 11.43 10.17 3.87
C SER A 47 11.39 10.18 5.41
N LEU A 48 10.53 11.01 6.01
CA LEU A 48 10.31 11.06 7.46
C LEU A 48 9.86 9.69 8.01
N GLY A 49 8.86 9.07 7.38
CA GLY A 49 8.38 7.73 7.72
C GLY A 49 9.50 6.69 7.63
N ALA A 50 10.28 6.71 6.54
CA ALA A 50 11.42 5.80 6.39
C ALA A 50 12.53 6.02 7.44
N ILE A 51 12.76 7.27 7.89
CA ILE A 51 13.74 7.57 8.96
C ILE A 51 13.23 7.06 10.32
N ALA A 52 11.98 7.37 10.68
CA ALA A 52 11.36 6.89 11.91
C ALA A 52 11.30 5.35 11.96
N ALA A 53 10.95 4.69 10.86
CA ALA A 53 10.96 3.23 10.77
C ALA A 53 12.36 2.63 10.94
N LYS A 54 13.43 3.29 10.44
CA LYS A 54 14.83 2.88 10.70
C LYS A 54 15.24 3.07 12.16
N MET A 55 14.63 3.99 12.90
CA MET A 55 14.81 4.14 14.34
C MET A 55 14.05 3.08 15.16
N GLY A 56 13.09 2.41 14.52
CA GLY A 56 12.27 1.31 15.05
C GLY A 56 10.84 1.70 15.39
N ASN A 57 10.40 2.92 15.08
CA ASN A 57 9.02 3.34 15.26
C ASN A 57 8.09 2.62 14.29
N GLY A 58 6.84 2.37 14.73
CA GLY A 58 5.78 2.08 13.76
C GLY A 58 5.42 3.34 13.00
N ILE A 59 5.20 3.21 11.70
CA ILE A 59 4.68 4.30 10.87
C ILE A 59 3.54 3.81 10.00
N TRP A 60 2.66 4.74 9.65
CA TRP A 60 1.70 4.63 8.56
C TRP A 60 1.66 5.95 7.79
N THR A 61 1.62 5.91 6.46
CA THR A 61 1.47 7.11 5.63
C THR A 61 0.15 7.09 4.86
N VAL A 62 -0.44 8.25 4.60
CA VAL A 62 -1.58 8.41 3.71
C VAL A 62 -1.28 9.55 2.74
N GLU A 63 -1.25 9.27 1.43
CA GLU A 63 -0.98 10.30 0.43
C GLU A 63 -2.19 11.19 0.20
N ILE A 64 -1.98 12.50 0.25
CA ILE A 64 -2.94 13.52 -0.16
C ILE A 64 -2.62 13.84 -1.62
N ILE A 65 -3.50 13.39 -2.52
CA ILE A 65 -3.34 13.54 -3.98
C ILE A 65 -4.54 14.36 -4.50
N PRO A 66 -4.31 15.45 -5.23
CA PRO A 66 -5.38 16.21 -5.88
C PRO A 66 -6.05 15.39 -7.00
N ALA A 67 -7.22 15.84 -7.44
CA ALA A 67 -7.95 15.17 -8.53
C ALA A 67 -7.34 15.43 -9.92
N GLU A 68 -6.65 16.57 -10.09
CA GLU A 68 -6.02 16.98 -11.35
C GLU A 68 -4.50 16.72 -11.32
N ILE A 69 -3.89 16.50 -12.49
CA ILE A 69 -2.44 16.28 -12.62
C ILE A 69 -1.65 17.59 -12.42
N GLN A 70 -2.23 18.73 -12.82
CA GLN A 70 -1.67 20.07 -12.67
C GLN A 70 -2.76 21.02 -12.17
N PRO A 71 -3.18 20.88 -10.90
CA PRO A 71 -4.19 21.76 -10.32
C PRO A 71 -3.63 23.19 -10.21
N PRO A 72 -4.51 24.21 -10.10
CA PRO A 72 -4.07 25.59 -9.86
C PRO A 72 -3.21 25.68 -8.58
N ALA A 73 -2.04 26.29 -8.71
CA ALA A 73 -1.16 26.60 -7.57
C ALA A 73 -1.86 27.51 -6.56
N ARG A 74 -1.51 27.37 -5.27
CA ARG A 74 -2.11 28.04 -4.12
C ARG A 74 -3.64 27.98 -4.17
N SER A 75 -4.18 26.76 -4.23
CA SER A 75 -5.62 26.50 -4.21
C SER A 75 -5.98 25.31 -3.33
N VAL A 76 -7.20 25.33 -2.77
CA VAL A 76 -7.71 24.26 -1.90
C VAL A 76 -7.75 22.90 -2.61
N ALA A 77 -8.08 22.88 -3.90
CA ALA A 77 -8.12 21.66 -4.72
C ALA A 77 -6.72 21.19 -5.18
N GLY A 78 -5.71 22.06 -5.09
CA GLY A 78 -4.32 21.76 -5.47
C GLY A 78 -3.48 21.11 -4.38
N ALA A 79 -4.03 20.95 -3.18
CA ALA A 79 -3.38 20.34 -2.02
C ALA A 79 -2.79 18.96 -2.36
N SER A 80 -1.47 18.88 -2.33
CA SER A 80 -0.70 17.65 -2.45
C SER A 80 0.15 17.49 -1.20
N GLY A 81 0.21 16.29 -0.64
CA GLY A 81 0.82 16.10 0.66
C GLY A 81 0.80 14.67 1.13
N VAL A 82 1.05 14.50 2.41
CA VAL A 82 1.09 13.19 3.07
C VAL A 82 0.87 13.36 4.57
N ARG A 83 -0.07 12.57 5.12
CA ARG A 83 -0.21 12.33 6.56
C ARG A 83 0.74 11.20 6.95
N ILE A 84 1.44 11.34 8.08
CA ILE A 84 2.30 10.34 8.70
C ILE A 84 1.86 10.18 10.15
N ARG A 85 1.39 9.00 10.52
CA ARG A 85 1.22 8.60 11.93
C ARG A 85 2.51 7.91 12.37
N ILE A 86 3.16 8.45 13.41
CA ILE A 86 4.37 7.87 14.01
C ILE A 86 4.00 7.35 15.38
N GLY A 87 4.29 6.07 15.65
CA GLY A 87 3.99 5.41 16.92
C GLY A 87 5.22 4.80 17.60
N GLN A 88 5.14 4.66 18.92
CA GLN A 88 6.04 3.85 19.74
C GLN A 88 5.98 2.38 19.31
N ARG A 89 4.78 1.90 18.99
CA ARG A 89 4.48 0.53 18.52
C ARG A 89 4.12 0.53 17.03
N ARG A 90 3.90 -0.67 16.48
CA ARG A 90 3.38 -0.88 15.12
C ARG A 90 2.06 -0.12 14.92
N VAL A 91 2.00 0.71 13.88
CA VAL A 91 0.82 1.47 13.46
C VAL A 91 0.20 0.80 12.23
N THR A 92 -1.12 0.66 12.17
CA THR A 92 -1.85 -0.12 11.15
C THR A 92 -2.81 0.69 10.27
N ASN A 93 -2.95 1.99 10.53
CA ASN A 93 -3.82 2.92 9.82
C ASN A 93 -3.35 4.38 10.01
N GLY A 94 -3.96 5.34 9.32
CA GLY A 94 -3.54 6.75 9.33
C GLY A 94 -3.89 7.55 10.59
N GLY A 95 -4.72 7.01 11.49
CA GLY A 95 -5.29 7.73 12.64
C GLY A 95 -6.33 8.80 12.25
N ASP A 96 -6.99 9.32 13.28
CA ASP A 96 -8.21 10.12 13.16
C ASP A 96 -7.91 11.59 12.75
N GLU A 97 -7.29 12.37 13.64
CA GLU A 97 -7.01 13.80 13.47
C GLU A 97 -5.50 14.10 13.42
N THR A 98 -5.10 15.20 12.78
CA THR A 98 -3.69 15.62 12.72
C THR A 98 -3.32 16.58 13.84
N ASP A 99 -2.22 16.28 14.54
CA ASP A 99 -1.68 17.07 15.66
C ASP A 99 -0.72 18.19 15.21
N LEU A 100 0.06 17.97 14.13
CA LEU A 100 0.98 18.96 13.52
C LEU A 100 0.80 19.00 12.00
N ALA A 101 0.56 20.17 11.42
CA ALA A 101 0.56 20.37 9.97
C ALA A 101 1.70 21.28 9.53
N VAL A 102 2.28 21.02 8.36
CA VAL A 102 3.23 21.92 7.68
C VAL A 102 2.64 22.34 6.34
N GLY A 103 2.37 23.63 6.16
CA GLY A 103 1.80 24.21 4.94
C GLY A 103 2.80 25.07 4.18
N PHE A 104 3.03 24.76 2.89
CA PHE A 104 3.91 25.59 2.03
C PHE A 104 3.17 26.82 1.46
N ASN A 105 1.83 26.81 1.55
CA ASN A 105 0.95 27.96 1.45
C ASN A 105 -0.29 27.70 2.32
N GLU A 106 -1.10 28.72 2.55
CA GLU A 106 -2.24 28.63 3.47
C GLU A 106 -3.50 28.03 2.82
N GLN A 107 -3.66 28.17 1.50
CA GLN A 107 -4.83 27.65 0.78
C GLN A 107 -4.93 26.12 0.82
N VAL A 108 -3.80 25.41 0.77
CA VAL A 108 -3.79 23.94 0.80
C VAL A 108 -4.21 23.35 2.16
N LEU A 109 -4.18 24.15 3.24
CA LEU A 109 -4.63 23.74 4.58
C LEU A 109 -6.16 23.83 4.72
N LEU A 110 -6.79 24.82 4.07
CA LEU A 110 -8.22 25.13 4.24
C LEU A 110 -9.15 23.94 3.98
N GLY A 111 -8.78 23.05 3.06
CA GLY A 111 -9.57 21.85 2.75
C GLY A 111 -9.61 20.86 3.93
N ARG A 112 -8.48 20.68 4.63
CA ARG A 112 -8.36 19.83 5.82
C ARG A 112 -9.13 20.43 7.00
N VAL A 113 -8.94 21.73 7.24
CA VAL A 113 -9.63 22.48 8.32
C VAL A 113 -11.15 22.41 8.17
N ARG A 114 -11.69 22.61 6.96
CA ARG A 114 -13.14 22.52 6.69
C ARG A 114 -13.71 21.12 6.86
N ALA A 115 -12.88 20.08 6.75
CA ALA A 115 -13.25 18.68 6.95
C ALA A 115 -13.11 18.22 8.41
N GLY A 116 -12.61 19.07 9.33
CA GLY A 116 -12.36 18.68 10.73
C GLY A 116 -11.18 17.72 10.89
N GLU A 117 -10.21 17.76 9.97
CA GLU A 117 -9.09 16.80 9.91
C GLU A 117 -7.90 17.15 10.80
N PHE A 118 -7.92 18.35 11.39
CA PHE A 118 -6.90 18.82 12.32
C PHE A 118 -7.50 18.84 13.73
N ARG A 119 -6.74 18.31 14.69
CA ARG A 119 -7.15 18.22 16.08
C ARG A 119 -7.36 19.62 16.68
N PRO A 120 -8.33 19.84 17.58
CA PRO A 120 -8.42 21.09 18.34
C PRO A 120 -7.10 21.40 19.06
N GLY A 121 -6.51 22.58 18.80
CA GLY A 121 -5.19 22.96 19.30
C GLY A 121 -3.98 22.45 18.49
N ALA A 122 -4.20 21.83 17.32
CA ALA A 122 -3.11 21.39 16.44
C ALA A 122 -2.15 22.55 16.09
N THR A 123 -0.86 22.23 15.97
CA THR A 123 0.17 23.20 15.58
C THR A 123 0.31 23.24 14.06
N ILE A 124 0.38 24.45 13.48
CA ILE A 124 0.49 24.66 12.05
C ILE A 124 1.79 25.44 11.77
N LEU A 125 2.77 24.79 11.13
CA LEU A 125 3.98 25.43 10.63
C LEU A 125 3.71 25.94 9.21
N LEU A 126 3.58 27.26 9.04
CA LEU A 126 3.14 27.85 7.78
C LEU A 126 4.23 28.70 7.13
N GLU A 127 4.46 28.52 5.83
CA GLU A 127 5.39 29.37 5.06
C GLU A 127 4.95 30.85 5.10
N SER A 128 5.85 31.73 5.54
CA SER A 128 5.57 33.15 5.75
C SER A 128 5.79 34.05 4.53
N MET A 129 6.44 33.57 3.46
CA MET A 129 6.73 34.38 2.26
C MET A 129 5.49 35.01 1.60
N TRP A 130 4.31 34.44 1.86
CA TRP A 130 3.05 34.85 1.26
C TRP A 130 2.50 36.14 1.87
N ALA A 131 2.85 36.47 3.12
CA ALA A 131 2.50 37.74 3.75
C ALA A 131 3.08 38.96 3.01
N GLU A 132 4.27 38.81 2.43
CA GLU A 132 4.98 39.87 1.66
C GLU A 132 4.88 39.66 0.14
N HIS A 133 3.88 38.91 -0.33
CA HIS A 133 3.74 38.61 -1.76
C HIS A 133 3.45 39.87 -2.59
N GLY A 134 4.09 39.99 -3.76
CA GLY A 134 4.00 41.18 -4.63
C GLY A 134 2.63 41.45 -5.27
N ASP A 135 1.68 40.52 -5.15
CA ASP A 135 0.25 40.78 -5.41
C ASP A 135 -0.45 41.06 -4.06
N PRO A 136 -0.96 42.28 -3.83
CA PRO A 136 -1.64 42.65 -2.58
C PRO A 136 -2.83 41.75 -2.22
N LYS A 137 -3.49 41.11 -3.20
CA LYS A 137 -4.60 40.17 -2.93
C LYS A 137 -4.11 38.89 -2.29
N ILE A 138 -2.93 38.41 -2.68
CA ILE A 138 -2.31 37.20 -2.13
C ILE A 138 -1.83 37.49 -0.70
N ALA A 139 -1.16 38.63 -0.49
CA ALA A 139 -0.75 39.10 0.83
C ALA A 139 -1.95 39.24 1.79
N ALA A 140 -3.01 39.92 1.38
CA ALA A 140 -4.22 40.10 2.20
C ALA A 140 -4.90 38.76 2.53
N ALA A 141 -5.10 37.89 1.55
CA ALA A 141 -5.73 36.58 1.75
C ALA A 141 -4.89 35.65 2.64
N TYR A 142 -3.56 35.79 2.65
CA TYR A 142 -2.70 35.08 3.58
C TYR A 142 -2.97 35.52 5.03
N VAL A 143 -2.91 36.84 5.30
CA VAL A 143 -3.14 37.40 6.64
C VAL A 143 -4.53 37.02 7.17
N GLU A 144 -5.58 37.20 6.36
CA GLU A 144 -6.96 36.80 6.70
C GLU A 144 -7.07 35.31 7.05
N THR A 145 -6.34 34.45 6.33
CA THR A 145 -6.34 33.00 6.62
C THR A 145 -5.58 32.69 7.92
N VAL A 146 -4.45 33.35 8.20
CA VAL A 146 -3.70 33.18 9.46
C VAL A 146 -4.56 33.61 10.65
N GLU A 147 -5.20 34.77 10.58
CA GLU A 147 -6.14 35.24 11.60
C GLU A 147 -7.27 34.21 11.81
N SER A 148 -7.90 33.73 10.74
CA SER A 148 -8.97 32.72 10.81
C SER A 148 -8.51 31.37 11.40
N LEU A 149 -7.27 30.95 11.16
CA LEU A 149 -6.72 29.73 11.76
C LEU A 149 -6.47 29.90 13.27
N VAL A 150 -5.97 31.06 13.69
CA VAL A 150 -5.76 31.37 15.12
C VAL A 150 -7.10 31.52 15.85
N GLU A 151 -8.09 32.20 15.26
CA GLU A 151 -9.47 32.27 15.79
C GLU A 151 -10.13 30.88 15.87
N GLY A 152 -9.80 29.98 14.94
CA GLY A 152 -10.20 28.58 14.95
C GLY A 152 -9.55 27.74 16.07
N GLY A 153 -8.62 28.32 16.84
CA GLY A 153 -7.95 27.66 17.96
C GLY A 153 -6.72 26.83 17.59
N TYR A 154 -6.15 27.02 16.39
CA TYR A 154 -4.89 26.39 16.00
C TYR A 154 -3.67 27.22 16.43
N ASN A 155 -2.58 26.54 16.78
CA ASN A 155 -1.30 27.17 17.11
C ASN A 155 -0.50 27.42 15.82
N VAL A 156 -0.69 28.57 15.19
CA VAL A 156 0.00 28.93 13.93
C VAL A 156 1.38 29.52 14.21
N ILE A 157 2.42 28.94 13.61
CA ILE A 157 3.80 29.38 13.68
C ILE A 157 4.30 29.64 12.26
N GLU A 158 4.63 30.90 11.96
CA GLU A 158 5.11 31.32 10.65
C GLU A 158 6.62 31.00 10.48
N ILE A 159 6.96 30.34 9.38
CA ILE A 159 8.31 29.85 9.06
C ILE A 159 8.78 30.49 7.74
N PRO A 160 9.93 31.18 7.69
CA PRO A 160 10.42 31.86 6.49
C PRO A 160 11.16 30.88 5.54
N MET A 161 10.53 29.77 5.15
CA MET A 161 11.21 28.65 4.48
C MET A 161 11.83 29.08 3.14
N GLU A 162 11.15 29.92 2.36
CA GLU A 162 11.67 30.52 1.13
C GLU A 162 12.96 31.31 1.39
N VAL A 163 12.97 32.19 2.40
CA VAL A 163 14.10 33.06 2.71
C VAL A 163 15.31 32.26 3.16
N GLU A 164 15.11 31.25 4.01
CA GLU A 164 16.19 30.36 4.46
C GLU A 164 16.72 29.50 3.31
N CYS A 165 15.86 28.91 2.49
CA CYS A 165 16.28 28.10 1.34
C CYS A 165 17.04 28.92 0.28
N ARG A 166 16.66 30.20 0.05
CA ARG A 166 17.38 31.10 -0.90
C ARG A 166 18.84 31.36 -0.53
N LYS A 167 19.23 31.18 0.74
CA LYS A 167 20.63 31.30 1.17
C LYS A 167 21.51 30.17 0.63
N LEU A 168 20.91 29.05 0.22
CA LEU A 168 21.59 27.81 -0.19
C LEU A 168 21.35 27.46 -1.67
N VAL A 169 20.14 27.69 -2.19
CA VAL A 169 19.74 27.29 -3.55
C VAL A 169 18.99 28.40 -4.30
N GLY A 170 19.18 28.46 -5.62
CA GLY A 170 18.56 29.47 -6.48
C GLY A 170 17.06 29.28 -6.76
N ASP A 171 16.51 28.08 -6.59
CA ASP A 171 15.07 27.79 -6.71
C ASP A 171 14.58 26.99 -5.50
N PRO A 172 14.14 27.68 -4.42
CA PRO A 172 13.68 27.06 -3.17
C PRO A 172 12.56 26.04 -3.32
N ARG A 173 11.69 26.15 -4.35
CA ARG A 173 10.55 25.26 -4.57
C ARG A 173 10.95 23.79 -4.75
N ARG A 174 12.21 23.53 -5.07
CA ARG A 174 12.80 22.18 -5.19
C ARG A 174 13.60 21.74 -3.95
N GLY A 175 13.65 22.56 -2.90
CA GLY A 175 14.45 22.34 -1.69
C GLY A 175 13.72 22.53 -0.36
N LYS A 176 12.60 23.28 -0.31
CA LYS A 176 11.78 23.47 0.90
C LYS A 176 11.39 22.17 1.57
N ASN A 177 11.11 21.13 0.79
CA ASN A 177 10.79 19.80 1.31
C ASN A 177 11.93 19.13 2.10
N MET A 178 13.20 19.40 1.77
CA MET A 178 14.33 18.93 2.58
C MET A 178 14.57 19.81 3.81
N PHE A 179 14.37 21.12 3.69
CA PHE A 179 14.41 22.04 4.83
C PHE A 179 13.33 21.68 5.87
N VAL A 180 12.10 21.42 5.43
CA VAL A 180 11.01 20.92 6.29
C VAL A 180 11.32 19.53 6.85
N LEU A 181 11.93 18.61 6.07
CA LEU A 181 12.39 17.34 6.61
C LEU A 181 13.41 17.55 7.76
N GLY A 182 14.27 18.56 7.65
CA GLY A 182 15.22 18.97 8.69
C GLY A 182 14.53 19.45 9.97
N ILE A 183 13.55 20.36 9.82
CA ILE A 183 12.70 20.83 10.93
C ILE A 183 12.02 19.65 11.61
N LEU A 184 11.39 18.76 10.84
CA LEU A 184 10.67 17.60 11.39
C LEU A 184 11.63 16.58 12.05
N CYS A 185 12.87 16.43 11.56
CA CYS A 185 13.88 15.64 12.25
C CYS A 185 14.28 16.25 13.60
N ASN A 186 14.31 17.58 13.74
CA ASN A 186 14.56 18.24 15.03
C ASN A 186 13.36 18.09 15.98
N LEU A 187 12.15 18.34 15.48
CA LEU A 187 10.92 18.28 16.27
C LEU A 187 10.60 16.87 16.78
N TYR A 188 10.80 15.82 15.97
CA TYR A 188 10.58 14.43 16.39
C TYR A 188 11.83 13.74 16.96
N SER A 189 12.88 14.49 17.28
CA SER A 189 14.13 13.97 17.88
C SER A 189 14.78 12.83 17.07
N LEU A 190 14.70 12.90 15.74
CA LEU A 190 15.18 11.85 14.84
C LEU A 190 16.70 11.91 14.60
N ASP A 191 17.33 10.77 14.34
CA ASP A 191 18.77 10.70 14.01
C ASP A 191 19.06 11.34 12.65
N LEU A 192 19.60 12.57 12.67
CA LEU A 192 19.97 13.34 11.49
C LEU A 192 20.95 12.59 10.57
N ARG A 193 21.75 11.65 11.07
CA ARG A 193 22.59 10.77 10.23
C ARG A 193 21.73 9.86 9.36
N LEU A 194 20.68 9.24 9.92
CA LEU A 194 19.73 8.41 9.15
C LEU A 194 18.97 9.23 8.12
N ALA A 195 18.71 10.52 8.41
CA ALA A 195 18.11 11.45 7.46
C ALA A 195 19.03 11.75 6.27
N ARG A 196 20.32 12.05 6.52
CA ARG A 196 21.33 12.22 5.46
C ARG A 196 21.50 10.95 4.61
N GLU A 197 21.55 9.77 5.25
CA GLU A 197 21.56 8.48 4.56
C GLU A 197 20.30 8.25 3.70
N GLN A 198 19.12 8.69 4.18
CA GLN A 198 17.88 8.60 3.41
C GLN A 198 17.89 9.51 2.17
N ILE A 199 18.43 10.73 2.28
CA ILE A 199 18.62 11.63 1.12
C ILE A 199 19.56 10.97 0.09
N ALA A 200 20.67 10.39 0.53
CA ALA A 200 21.59 9.68 -0.37
C ALA A 200 20.92 8.49 -1.11
N ILE A 201 20.00 7.78 -0.47
CA ILE A 201 19.19 6.72 -1.12
C ILE A 201 18.21 7.32 -2.13
N VAL A 202 17.41 8.32 -1.73
CA VAL A 202 16.34 8.94 -2.55
C VAL A 202 16.90 9.62 -3.79
N PHE A 203 18.10 10.19 -3.71
CA PHE A 203 18.76 10.90 -4.81
C PHE A 203 19.96 10.14 -5.41
N GLY A 204 20.19 8.87 -5.06
CA GLY A 204 21.37 8.10 -5.49
C GLY A 204 21.49 7.85 -7.01
N LYS A 205 20.42 8.08 -7.79
CA LYS A 205 20.43 8.10 -9.27
C LYS A 205 20.74 9.51 -9.85
N LYS A 206 21.22 10.47 -9.04
CA LYS A 206 21.52 11.89 -9.41
C LYS A 206 22.97 12.25 -9.08
N ASP A 207 23.43 13.38 -9.61
CA ASP A 207 24.78 13.90 -9.38
C ASP A 207 25.04 14.21 -7.90
N GLU A 208 26.28 14.00 -7.45
CA GLU A 208 26.69 14.18 -6.05
C GLU A 208 26.40 15.60 -5.52
N GLN A 209 26.50 16.62 -6.38
CA GLN A 209 26.14 18.00 -6.03
C GLN A 209 24.66 18.15 -5.63
N VAL A 210 23.75 17.43 -6.30
CA VAL A 210 22.32 17.45 -5.95
C VAL A 210 22.12 16.81 -4.58
N ILE A 211 22.77 15.67 -4.32
CA ILE A 211 22.70 14.99 -3.01
C ILE A 211 23.21 15.94 -1.91
N ARG A 212 24.35 16.59 -2.12
CA ARG A 212 24.97 17.53 -1.19
C ARG A 212 24.07 18.73 -0.87
N GLN A 213 23.49 19.37 -1.89
CA GLN A 213 22.56 20.50 -1.69
C GLN A 213 21.31 20.09 -0.90
N ASN A 214 20.78 18.89 -1.12
CA ASN A 214 19.63 18.38 -0.36
C ASN A 214 20.02 18.10 1.12
N VAL A 215 21.25 17.65 1.39
CA VAL A 215 21.80 17.51 2.76
C VAL A 215 22.03 18.88 3.43
N GLU A 216 22.54 19.87 2.71
CA GLU A 216 22.72 21.24 3.23
C GLU A 216 21.38 21.88 3.63
N LEU A 217 20.33 21.67 2.83
CA LEU A 217 18.97 22.10 3.14
C LEU A 217 18.38 21.39 4.38
N LEU A 218 18.57 20.08 4.49
CA LEU A 218 18.18 19.29 5.67
C LEU A 218 18.86 19.81 6.94
N ASP A 219 20.17 19.99 6.90
CA ASP A 219 20.97 20.45 8.03
C ASP A 219 20.58 21.87 8.46
N ALA A 220 20.32 22.77 7.50
CA ALA A 220 19.83 24.12 7.77
C ALA A 220 18.44 24.12 8.39
N GLY A 221 17.52 23.27 7.94
CA GLY A 221 16.19 23.13 8.55
C GLY A 221 16.24 22.61 9.98
N PHE A 222 17.13 21.64 10.24
CA PHE A 222 17.34 21.12 11.59
C PHE A 222 17.91 22.21 12.53
N ALA A 223 18.93 22.96 12.08
CA ALA A 223 19.53 24.04 12.85
C ALA A 223 18.55 25.19 13.09
N TRP A 224 17.76 25.56 12.07
CA TRP A 224 16.74 26.60 12.20
C TRP A 224 15.69 26.23 13.26
N ALA A 225 15.23 24.98 13.29
CA ALA A 225 14.32 24.50 14.34
C ALA A 225 14.98 24.47 15.74
N GLU A 226 16.25 24.04 15.82
CA GLU A 226 17.03 24.06 17.07
C GLU A 226 17.11 25.46 17.68
N GLU A 227 17.25 26.50 16.85
CA GLU A 227 17.33 27.89 17.28
C GLU A 227 15.94 28.49 17.56
N ASN A 228 14.96 28.29 16.68
CA ASN A 228 13.73 29.10 16.65
C ASN A 228 12.45 28.43 17.22
N LEU A 229 12.37 27.10 17.30
CA LEU A 229 11.17 26.40 17.80
C LEU A 229 11.40 25.85 19.21
N ASP A 230 10.56 26.21 20.19
CA ASP A 230 10.78 25.94 21.61
C ASP A 230 10.28 24.56 22.10
N PHE A 231 9.57 23.81 21.27
CA PHE A 231 9.01 22.49 21.58
C PHE A 231 9.71 21.35 20.83
N ARG A 232 9.66 20.14 21.41
CA ARG A 232 10.06 18.87 20.80
C ARG A 232 9.17 17.73 21.26
N TYR A 233 9.16 16.67 20.48
CA TYR A 233 8.51 15.40 20.75
C TYR A 233 9.57 14.28 20.80
N GLU A 234 9.36 13.32 21.68
CA GLU A 234 10.07 12.04 21.68
C GLU A 234 9.05 10.91 21.63
N ILE A 235 9.09 10.11 20.58
CA ILE A 235 8.23 8.93 20.43
C ILE A 235 9.14 7.70 20.57
N PRO A 236 9.30 7.14 21.79
CA PRO A 236 10.29 6.12 22.05
C PRO A 236 9.96 4.83 21.28
N ALA A 237 10.88 4.35 20.45
CA ALA A 237 10.65 3.19 19.60
C ALA A 237 10.73 1.85 20.36
N GLU A 238 9.66 1.05 20.35
CA GLU A 238 9.70 -0.38 20.70
C GLU A 238 10.36 -1.17 19.55
N ARG A 239 11.70 -1.07 19.46
CA ARG A 239 12.48 -1.60 18.34
C ARG A 239 12.19 -3.09 18.06
N PRO A 240 11.84 -3.45 16.81
CA PRO A 240 11.69 -4.85 16.40
C PRO A 240 12.96 -5.67 16.65
N LYS A 241 12.79 -6.91 17.11
CA LYS A 241 13.89 -7.84 17.40
C LYS A 241 14.48 -8.51 16.15
N GLU A 242 13.74 -8.46 15.04
CA GLU A 242 14.08 -9.11 13.77
C GLU A 242 14.20 -8.07 12.64
N PRO A 243 15.00 -8.35 11.59
CA PRO A 243 15.17 -7.43 10.46
C PRO A 243 13.82 -7.10 9.80
N GLN A 244 13.56 -5.81 9.59
CA GLN A 244 12.34 -5.32 8.94
C GLN A 244 12.61 -4.91 7.48
N VAL A 245 11.54 -4.78 6.70
CA VAL A 245 11.50 -3.99 5.45
C VAL A 245 10.46 -2.89 5.59
N VAL A 246 10.68 -1.76 4.90
CA VAL A 246 9.75 -0.62 4.88
C VAL A 246 9.39 -0.34 3.43
N VAL A 247 8.16 -0.68 3.05
CA VAL A 247 7.64 -0.56 1.68
C VAL A 247 6.15 -0.18 1.74
N ASN A 248 5.57 0.16 0.59
CA ASN A 248 4.12 0.25 0.45
C ASN A 248 3.49 -1.04 -0.11
N GLY A 249 2.17 -1.14 -0.08
CA GLY A 249 1.45 -2.33 -0.53
C GLY A 249 1.68 -2.65 -2.01
N ASN A 250 1.83 -1.66 -2.89
CA ASN A 250 2.13 -1.91 -4.30
C ASN A 250 3.54 -2.48 -4.53
N THR A 251 4.54 -1.99 -3.81
CA THR A 251 5.88 -2.62 -3.79
C THR A 251 5.81 -4.01 -3.16
N ALA A 252 5.02 -4.22 -2.10
CA ALA A 252 4.84 -5.55 -1.51
C ALA A 252 4.15 -6.55 -2.47
N LEU A 253 3.12 -6.12 -3.23
CA LEU A 253 2.52 -6.91 -4.31
C LEU A 253 3.56 -7.31 -5.37
N ALA A 254 4.37 -6.35 -5.85
CA ALA A 254 5.40 -6.61 -6.84
C ALA A 254 6.52 -7.54 -6.32
N LEU A 255 6.93 -7.38 -5.06
CA LEU A 255 7.84 -8.31 -4.37
C LEU A 255 7.20 -9.71 -4.22
N GLY A 256 5.89 -9.77 -4.00
CA GLY A 256 5.12 -11.03 -3.97
C GLY A 256 5.11 -11.73 -5.33
N VAL A 257 4.97 -10.99 -6.44
CA VAL A 257 5.12 -11.52 -7.81
C VAL A 257 6.52 -12.11 -8.00
N LEU A 258 7.57 -11.35 -7.69
CA LEU A 258 8.97 -11.80 -7.78
C LEU A 258 9.22 -13.08 -6.94
N ALA A 259 8.76 -13.09 -5.68
CA ALA A 259 8.92 -14.21 -4.77
C ALA A 259 8.10 -15.45 -5.16
N SER A 260 6.98 -15.27 -5.86
CA SER A 260 6.09 -16.36 -6.28
C SER A 260 6.63 -17.21 -7.45
N GLY A 261 7.70 -16.76 -8.11
CA GLY A 261 8.30 -17.41 -9.29
C GLY A 261 7.52 -17.28 -10.60
N MET A 262 6.45 -16.47 -10.63
CA MET A 262 5.84 -16.01 -11.89
C MET A 262 6.86 -15.19 -12.68
N ASP A 263 6.89 -15.34 -14.00
CA ASP A 263 7.86 -14.69 -14.90
C ASP A 263 7.21 -13.75 -15.93
N ILE A 264 5.88 -13.72 -16.05
CA ILE A 264 5.15 -12.79 -16.93
C ILE A 264 4.15 -11.96 -16.13
N CYS A 265 4.27 -10.63 -16.25
CA CYS A 265 3.28 -9.67 -15.81
C CYS A 265 2.80 -8.83 -17.01
N ALA A 266 1.53 -8.93 -17.39
CA ALA A 266 0.96 -8.10 -18.46
C ALA A 266 0.01 -7.05 -17.89
N MET A 267 0.19 -5.79 -18.25
CA MET A 267 -0.53 -4.67 -17.62
C MET A 267 -0.82 -3.53 -18.59
N TYR A 268 -1.80 -2.70 -18.22
CA TYR A 268 -2.03 -1.38 -18.79
C TYR A 268 -1.94 -0.34 -17.66
N PRO A 269 -1.34 0.85 -17.86
CA PRO A 269 -1.18 1.82 -16.79
C PRO A 269 -2.53 2.39 -16.27
N ILE A 270 -2.89 2.07 -15.03
CA ILE A 270 -4.09 2.58 -14.36
C ILE A 270 -3.82 2.89 -12.87
N THR A 271 -4.12 4.11 -12.42
CA THR A 271 -4.05 4.51 -11.00
C THR A 271 -5.08 3.74 -10.16
N PRO A 272 -4.76 3.27 -8.95
CA PRO A 272 -3.47 3.35 -8.23
C PRO A 272 -2.48 2.21 -8.56
N ALA A 273 -2.86 1.26 -9.40
CA ALA A 273 -2.15 0.00 -9.60
C ALA A 273 -0.79 0.12 -10.33
N THR A 274 -0.60 1.14 -11.17
CA THR A 274 0.60 1.32 -12.02
C THR A 274 1.94 1.24 -11.26
N SER A 275 2.01 1.74 -10.02
CA SER A 275 3.28 1.79 -9.27
C SER A 275 3.79 0.39 -8.86
N ALA A 276 2.91 -0.61 -8.74
CA ALA A 276 3.34 -2.01 -8.57
C ALA A 276 4.07 -2.51 -9.83
N SER A 277 3.46 -2.30 -11.01
CA SER A 277 4.04 -2.67 -12.30
C SER A 277 5.34 -1.92 -12.62
N HIS A 278 5.44 -0.65 -12.24
CA HIS A 278 6.69 0.13 -12.37
C HIS A 278 7.81 -0.45 -11.50
N TYR A 279 7.55 -0.72 -10.22
CA TYR A 279 8.55 -1.34 -9.33
C TYR A 279 9.00 -2.70 -9.89
N LEU A 280 8.03 -3.50 -10.35
CA LEU A 280 8.32 -4.79 -11.00
C LEU A 280 9.22 -4.57 -12.23
N SER A 281 8.92 -3.63 -13.11
CA SER A 281 9.73 -3.39 -14.33
C SER A 281 11.19 -2.98 -14.06
N GLU A 282 11.52 -2.34 -12.92
CA GLU A 282 12.92 -2.04 -12.58
C GLU A 282 13.72 -3.31 -12.21
N MET A 283 13.04 -4.39 -11.81
CA MET A 283 13.64 -5.56 -11.16
C MET A 283 13.41 -6.89 -11.90
N PHE A 284 12.33 -7.05 -12.66
CA PHE A 284 11.87 -8.37 -13.12
C PHE A 284 12.84 -9.04 -14.10
N GLU A 285 13.41 -8.26 -15.02
CA GLU A 285 14.40 -8.75 -15.99
C GLU A 285 15.66 -9.31 -15.30
N ARG A 286 16.01 -8.79 -14.12
CA ARG A 286 17.17 -9.26 -13.32
C ARG A 286 16.99 -10.67 -12.78
N VAL A 287 15.75 -11.15 -12.71
CA VAL A 287 15.39 -12.52 -12.30
C VAL A 287 14.76 -13.32 -13.46
N GLY A 288 14.88 -12.83 -14.70
CA GLY A 288 14.42 -13.50 -15.91
C GLY A 288 12.93 -13.35 -16.24
N GLY A 289 12.20 -12.49 -15.53
CA GLY A 289 10.80 -12.17 -15.83
C GLY A 289 10.63 -10.91 -16.68
N ILE A 290 9.44 -10.73 -17.27
CA ILE A 290 9.11 -9.66 -18.21
C ILE A 290 7.83 -8.94 -17.78
N VAL A 291 7.86 -7.60 -17.80
CA VAL A 291 6.64 -6.78 -17.75
C VAL A 291 6.24 -6.40 -19.17
N HIS A 292 5.10 -6.90 -19.64
CA HIS A 292 4.51 -6.51 -20.92
C HIS A 292 3.49 -5.39 -20.68
N GLN A 293 3.80 -4.18 -21.14
CA GLN A 293 2.82 -3.11 -21.22
C GLN A 293 2.04 -3.26 -22.53
N ALA A 294 0.75 -3.57 -22.43
CA ALA A 294 -0.14 -3.70 -23.58
C ALA A 294 -0.79 -2.36 -23.94
N GLU A 295 -1.55 -2.35 -25.05
CA GLU A 295 -2.31 -1.22 -25.57
C GLU A 295 -3.59 -0.90 -24.77
N ASP A 296 -4.19 -1.90 -24.12
CA ASP A 296 -5.36 -1.78 -23.24
C ASP A 296 -5.45 -2.98 -22.25
N GLU A 297 -6.44 -2.97 -21.35
CA GLU A 297 -6.63 -4.07 -20.39
C GLU A 297 -7.09 -5.40 -20.99
N ILE A 298 -7.75 -5.41 -22.14
CA ILE A 298 -8.22 -6.62 -22.84
C ILE A 298 -7.00 -7.35 -23.42
N ALA A 299 -6.14 -6.62 -24.14
CA ALA A 299 -4.86 -7.09 -24.64
C ALA A 299 -3.96 -7.56 -23.50
N ALA A 300 -3.83 -6.79 -22.41
CA ALA A 300 -3.04 -7.20 -21.25
C ALA A 300 -3.53 -8.51 -20.61
N CYS A 301 -4.85 -8.71 -20.48
CA CYS A 301 -5.38 -9.96 -19.92
C CYS A 301 -5.20 -11.13 -20.88
N SER A 302 -5.48 -10.91 -22.17
CA SER A 302 -5.33 -11.94 -23.22
C SER A 302 -3.88 -12.40 -23.36
N PHE A 303 -2.92 -11.48 -23.26
CA PHE A 303 -1.49 -11.79 -23.22
C PHE A 303 -1.13 -12.62 -21.97
N ALA A 304 -1.58 -12.22 -20.79
CA ALA A 304 -1.35 -13.00 -19.56
C ALA A 304 -1.93 -14.42 -19.66
N ILE A 305 -3.12 -14.58 -20.25
CA ILE A 305 -3.76 -15.89 -20.46
C ILE A 305 -2.95 -16.74 -21.44
N GLY A 306 -2.52 -16.19 -22.58
CA GLY A 306 -1.71 -16.91 -23.55
C GLY A 306 -0.32 -17.29 -23.02
N ALA A 307 0.34 -16.37 -22.32
CA ALA A 307 1.60 -16.62 -21.62
C ALA A 307 1.43 -17.70 -20.55
N SER A 308 0.35 -17.62 -19.77
CA SER A 308 0.09 -18.63 -18.75
C SER A 308 -0.16 -19.99 -19.35
N TYR A 309 -0.97 -20.10 -20.41
CA TYR A 309 -1.23 -21.34 -21.14
C TYR A 309 0.07 -21.98 -21.66
N ALA A 310 1.03 -21.17 -22.11
CA ALA A 310 2.32 -21.63 -22.60
C ALA A 310 3.29 -22.16 -21.50
N GLY A 311 3.04 -21.89 -20.21
CA GLY A 311 3.94 -22.31 -19.14
C GLY A 311 3.42 -22.06 -17.73
N LYS A 312 4.19 -21.30 -16.95
CA LYS A 312 3.86 -20.95 -15.56
C LYS A 312 2.68 -20.00 -15.48
N VAL A 313 2.06 -19.90 -14.30
CA VAL A 313 1.03 -18.89 -14.01
C VAL A 313 1.55 -17.48 -14.30
N ALA A 314 0.80 -16.71 -15.09
CA ALA A 314 1.05 -15.30 -15.32
C ALA A 314 0.19 -14.41 -14.42
N VAL A 315 0.58 -13.13 -14.29
CA VAL A 315 -0.19 -12.12 -13.54
C VAL A 315 -0.61 -10.95 -14.45
N THR A 316 -1.77 -10.38 -14.17
CA THR A 316 -2.16 -9.06 -14.67
C THR A 316 -2.57 -8.14 -13.51
N ILE A 317 -2.19 -6.87 -13.59
CA ILE A 317 -2.37 -5.88 -12.50
C ILE A 317 -3.23 -4.74 -13.05
N THR A 318 -4.27 -4.34 -12.30
CA THR A 318 -5.29 -3.37 -12.76
C THR A 318 -6.05 -2.72 -11.60
N SER A 319 -7.08 -1.92 -11.92
CA SER A 319 -8.06 -1.32 -11.01
C SER A 319 -9.46 -1.43 -11.61
N GLY A 320 -10.53 -1.14 -10.86
CA GLY A 320 -11.95 -1.40 -11.21
C GLY A 320 -12.39 -1.19 -12.67
N PRO A 321 -12.09 -0.05 -13.34
CA PRO A 321 -12.45 0.13 -14.76
C PRO A 321 -11.76 -0.86 -15.69
N GLY A 322 -10.45 -1.05 -15.48
CA GLY A 322 -9.66 -2.02 -16.23
C GLY A 322 -10.04 -3.46 -15.89
N PHE A 323 -10.38 -3.75 -14.63
CA PHE A 323 -10.92 -5.04 -14.20
C PHE A 323 -12.22 -5.37 -14.94
N SER A 324 -13.10 -4.38 -15.13
CA SER A 324 -14.35 -4.54 -15.89
C SER A 324 -14.11 -4.95 -17.35
N LEU A 325 -13.09 -4.39 -18.00
CA LEU A 325 -12.69 -4.77 -19.37
C LEU A 325 -12.12 -6.19 -19.46
N LYS A 326 -11.53 -6.72 -18.39
CA LYS A 326 -10.93 -8.07 -18.35
C LYS A 326 -11.95 -9.20 -18.22
N GLN A 327 -13.22 -8.90 -17.89
CA GLN A 327 -14.20 -9.92 -17.50
C GLN A 327 -14.50 -10.96 -18.58
N GLU A 328 -14.48 -10.59 -19.86
CA GLU A 328 -14.64 -11.53 -20.98
C GLU A 328 -13.43 -12.48 -21.09
N ALA A 329 -12.22 -11.94 -21.07
CA ALA A 329 -10.98 -12.72 -21.11
C ALA A 329 -10.83 -13.63 -19.86
N MET A 330 -11.24 -13.16 -18.69
CA MET A 330 -11.32 -13.98 -17.48
C MET A 330 -12.37 -15.09 -17.59
N GLY A 331 -13.46 -14.88 -18.35
CA GLY A 331 -14.41 -15.92 -18.74
C GLY A 331 -13.76 -17.01 -19.59
N LEU A 332 -12.97 -16.64 -20.60
CA LEU A 332 -12.16 -17.59 -21.38
C LEU A 332 -11.18 -18.39 -20.50
N ALA A 333 -10.47 -17.73 -19.58
CA ALA A 333 -9.56 -18.40 -18.66
C ALA A 333 -10.28 -19.37 -17.71
N SER A 334 -11.51 -19.04 -17.26
CA SER A 334 -12.35 -19.91 -16.44
C SER A 334 -12.87 -21.12 -17.23
N MET A 335 -13.38 -20.90 -18.45
CA MET A 335 -13.86 -21.97 -19.35
C MET A 335 -12.75 -22.97 -19.66
N ALA A 336 -11.59 -22.47 -20.11
CA ALA A 336 -10.45 -23.27 -20.56
C ALA A 336 -9.48 -23.66 -19.43
N GLU A 337 -9.86 -23.42 -18.17
CA GLU A 337 -9.10 -23.81 -16.98
C GLU A 337 -7.64 -23.32 -16.97
N ILE A 338 -7.39 -22.13 -17.51
CA ILE A 338 -6.07 -21.51 -17.54
C ILE A 338 -5.84 -20.82 -16.19
N PRO A 339 -4.78 -21.20 -15.43
CA PRO A 339 -4.50 -20.57 -14.15
C PRO A 339 -4.07 -19.10 -14.36
N LEU A 340 -4.62 -18.16 -13.61
CA LEU A 340 -4.32 -16.73 -13.79
C LEU A 340 -4.41 -15.99 -12.46
N VAL A 341 -3.43 -15.13 -12.17
CA VAL A 341 -3.55 -14.18 -11.05
C VAL A 341 -3.97 -12.81 -11.58
N VAL A 342 -5.05 -12.26 -11.05
CA VAL A 342 -5.54 -10.91 -11.37
C VAL A 342 -5.46 -10.06 -10.12
N ILE A 343 -4.55 -9.09 -10.08
CA ILE A 343 -4.45 -8.15 -8.95
C ILE A 343 -5.31 -6.93 -9.29
N ASN A 344 -6.38 -6.73 -8.53
CA ASN A 344 -7.23 -5.54 -8.61
C ASN A 344 -6.95 -4.62 -7.42
N VAL A 345 -6.29 -3.49 -7.67
CA VAL A 345 -6.05 -2.46 -6.66
C VAL A 345 -7.22 -1.47 -6.72
N GLN A 346 -8.19 -1.66 -5.85
CA GLN A 346 -9.47 -0.94 -5.85
C GLN A 346 -9.29 0.56 -5.58
N ARG A 347 -10.21 1.36 -6.13
CA ARG A 347 -10.29 2.82 -6.00
C ARG A 347 -11.76 3.24 -6.06
N GLY A 348 -12.05 4.49 -5.72
CA GLY A 348 -13.42 5.02 -5.76
C GLY A 348 -14.10 4.84 -7.12
N GLY A 349 -15.32 4.29 -7.13
CA GLY A 349 -16.15 4.06 -8.31
C GLY A 349 -17.37 5.01 -8.36
N PRO A 350 -18.39 4.70 -9.20
CA PRO A 350 -18.35 3.79 -10.35
C PRO A 350 -17.74 4.48 -11.60
N SER A 351 -17.57 3.73 -12.70
CA SER A 351 -16.93 4.24 -13.93
C SER A 351 -15.53 4.80 -13.65
N THR A 352 -15.13 5.95 -14.21
CA THR A 352 -13.87 6.62 -13.84
C THR A 352 -13.74 6.84 -12.33
N GLY A 353 -14.87 7.16 -11.67
CA GLY A 353 -15.00 7.34 -10.23
C GLY A 353 -14.06 8.40 -9.66
N GLN A 354 -13.38 8.04 -8.57
CA GLN A 354 -12.41 8.88 -7.87
C GLN A 354 -11.03 8.17 -7.88
N PRO A 355 -10.20 8.37 -8.92
CA PRO A 355 -8.99 7.55 -9.15
C PRO A 355 -7.95 7.57 -8.03
N THR A 356 -7.98 8.59 -7.18
CA THR A 356 -7.05 8.84 -6.07
C THR A 356 -7.67 8.59 -4.69
N LYS A 357 -8.87 8.01 -4.61
CA LYS A 357 -9.58 7.73 -3.36
C LYS A 357 -9.76 6.23 -3.13
N VAL A 358 -9.83 5.85 -1.86
CA VAL A 358 -9.99 4.48 -1.38
C VAL A 358 -11.46 4.09 -1.43
N GLU A 359 -11.76 2.89 -1.92
CA GLU A 359 -13.09 2.26 -1.86
C GLU A 359 -12.92 0.75 -2.00
N GLN A 360 -13.91 0.00 -1.52
CA GLN A 360 -13.98 -1.47 -1.56
C GLN A 360 -15.19 -1.95 -2.39
N GLY A 361 -15.52 -1.19 -3.44
CA GLY A 361 -16.74 -1.38 -4.26
C GLY A 361 -16.68 -2.51 -5.29
N ASP A 362 -15.48 -3.03 -5.62
CA ASP A 362 -15.33 -4.01 -6.70
C ASP A 362 -15.69 -5.46 -6.29
N LEU A 363 -16.01 -5.73 -5.02
CA LEU A 363 -16.18 -7.08 -4.48
C LEU A 363 -17.16 -7.94 -5.29
N LEU A 364 -18.37 -7.45 -5.54
CA LEU A 364 -19.39 -8.20 -6.28
C LEU A 364 -18.99 -8.41 -7.74
N ALA A 365 -18.33 -7.43 -8.36
CA ALA A 365 -17.78 -7.58 -9.71
C ALA A 365 -16.64 -8.61 -9.76
N ALA A 366 -15.80 -8.68 -8.73
CA ALA A 366 -14.72 -9.65 -8.61
C ALA A 366 -15.22 -11.09 -8.51
N ILE A 367 -16.33 -11.31 -7.82
CA ILE A 367 -16.96 -12.64 -7.71
C ILE A 367 -17.78 -12.96 -8.98
N PHE A 368 -18.71 -12.08 -9.37
CA PHE A 368 -19.80 -12.39 -10.29
C PHE A 368 -19.74 -11.72 -11.68
N GLY A 369 -18.82 -10.78 -11.93
CA GLY A 369 -18.89 -9.93 -13.13
C GLY A 369 -18.45 -10.55 -14.46
N SER A 370 -18.07 -11.84 -14.49
CA SER A 370 -17.85 -12.60 -15.73
C SER A 370 -19.16 -13.28 -16.13
N HIS A 371 -19.48 -13.36 -17.42
CA HIS A 371 -20.76 -13.94 -17.87
C HIS A 371 -20.80 -15.47 -17.71
N GLY A 372 -21.99 -16.00 -17.43
CA GLY A 372 -22.21 -17.42 -17.15
C GLY A 372 -21.66 -17.87 -15.79
N ASP A 373 -21.77 -19.16 -15.48
CA ASP A 373 -21.23 -19.75 -14.25
C ASP A 373 -19.69 -19.92 -14.39
N ALA A 374 -18.97 -18.81 -14.22
CA ALA A 374 -17.52 -18.70 -14.36
C ALA A 374 -16.83 -18.59 -12.98
N PRO A 375 -16.58 -19.73 -12.29
CA PRO A 375 -16.01 -19.74 -10.94
C PRO A 375 -14.60 -19.16 -10.90
N LYS A 376 -14.35 -18.37 -9.86
CA LYS A 376 -13.10 -17.67 -9.55
C LYS A 376 -12.85 -17.76 -8.05
N VAL A 377 -11.59 -17.73 -7.65
CA VAL A 377 -11.21 -17.51 -6.25
C VAL A 377 -11.02 -16.00 -6.06
N VAL A 378 -11.56 -15.44 -4.97
CA VAL A 378 -11.38 -14.02 -4.62
C VAL A 378 -10.79 -13.93 -3.22
N MET A 379 -9.63 -13.31 -3.14
CA MET A 379 -8.88 -13.02 -1.91
C MET A 379 -8.76 -11.50 -1.73
N ALA A 380 -8.60 -11.03 -0.50
CA ALA A 380 -8.27 -9.64 -0.19
C ALA A 380 -7.07 -9.55 0.76
N ALA A 381 -6.09 -8.70 0.43
CA ALA A 381 -4.94 -8.44 1.29
C ALA A 381 -5.35 -7.58 2.49
N SER A 382 -5.06 -8.02 3.72
CA SER A 382 -5.47 -7.34 4.94
C SER A 382 -4.47 -6.29 5.48
N GLY A 383 -3.49 -5.88 4.68
CA GLY A 383 -2.37 -5.04 5.10
C GLY A 383 -1.14 -5.20 4.19
N ILE A 384 -0.13 -4.34 4.37
CA ILE A 384 1.03 -4.26 3.47
C ILE A 384 1.88 -5.53 3.45
N GLU A 385 2.08 -6.18 4.61
CA GLU A 385 2.70 -7.52 4.66
C GLU A 385 1.86 -8.57 3.92
N ASP A 386 0.54 -8.50 4.06
CA ASP A 386 -0.37 -9.47 3.46
C ASP A 386 -0.45 -9.33 1.94
N CYS A 387 -0.19 -8.13 1.39
CA CYS A 387 0.00 -7.93 -0.05
C CYS A 387 1.11 -8.83 -0.62
N PHE A 388 2.22 -9.02 0.10
CA PHE A 388 3.30 -9.89 -0.34
C PHE A 388 2.89 -11.37 -0.33
N TYR A 389 2.39 -11.87 0.80
CA TYR A 389 2.04 -13.29 0.96
C TYR A 389 0.77 -13.71 0.20
N SER A 390 -0.18 -12.78 -0.03
CA SER A 390 -1.39 -13.06 -0.80
C SER A 390 -1.09 -13.35 -2.26
N VAL A 391 -0.10 -12.71 -2.88
CA VAL A 391 0.30 -13.00 -4.28
C VAL A 391 0.94 -14.40 -4.39
N ILE A 392 1.81 -14.77 -3.46
CA ILE A 392 2.41 -16.12 -3.41
C ILE A 392 1.32 -17.18 -3.23
N THR A 393 0.36 -16.92 -2.34
CA THR A 393 -0.79 -17.80 -2.09
C THR A 393 -1.69 -17.91 -3.31
N ALA A 394 -1.99 -16.79 -3.97
CA ALA A 394 -2.82 -16.75 -5.17
C ALA A 394 -2.20 -17.52 -6.34
N ARG A 395 -0.88 -17.39 -6.58
CA ARG A 395 -0.17 -18.19 -7.58
C ARG A 395 -0.32 -19.68 -7.30
N LYS A 396 -0.06 -20.11 -6.06
CA LYS A 396 -0.20 -21.52 -5.65
C LYS A 396 -1.61 -22.06 -5.88
N ILE A 397 -2.63 -21.28 -5.54
CA ILE A 397 -4.04 -21.68 -5.74
C ILE A 397 -4.37 -21.75 -7.22
N ALA A 398 -4.00 -20.73 -8.00
CA ALA A 398 -4.24 -20.70 -9.44
C ALA A 398 -3.67 -21.96 -10.11
N GLU A 399 -2.40 -22.25 -9.84
CA GLU A 399 -1.67 -23.41 -10.38
C GLU A 399 -2.22 -24.76 -9.90
N SER A 400 -2.57 -24.89 -8.61
CA SER A 400 -3.02 -26.17 -8.05
C SER A 400 -4.42 -26.56 -8.46
N PHE A 401 -5.29 -25.57 -8.77
CA PHE A 401 -6.70 -25.79 -9.10
C PHE A 401 -7.04 -25.48 -10.56
N ASN A 402 -6.09 -25.00 -11.38
CA ASN A 402 -6.33 -24.57 -12.76
C ASN A 402 -7.51 -23.56 -12.82
N ILE A 403 -7.35 -22.45 -12.11
CA ILE A 403 -8.42 -21.46 -11.89
C ILE A 403 -7.88 -20.02 -11.85
N VAL A 404 -8.75 -19.06 -12.16
CA VAL A 404 -8.47 -17.63 -11.97
C VAL A 404 -8.58 -17.26 -10.50
N VAL A 405 -7.55 -16.59 -9.97
CA VAL A 405 -7.50 -16.04 -8.60
C VAL A 405 -7.38 -14.53 -8.66
N VAL A 406 -8.40 -13.84 -8.13
CA VAL A 406 -8.41 -12.39 -7.97
C VAL A 406 -7.85 -12.04 -6.59
N VAL A 407 -6.87 -11.13 -6.54
CA VAL A 407 -6.34 -10.54 -5.31
C VAL A 407 -6.78 -9.08 -5.25
N LEU A 408 -7.68 -8.78 -4.33
CA LEU A 408 -8.12 -7.42 -4.01
C LEU A 408 -7.10 -6.75 -3.09
N SER A 409 -6.69 -5.56 -3.50
CA SER A 409 -6.04 -4.54 -2.67
C SER A 409 -6.85 -3.25 -2.80
N ASP A 410 -6.36 -2.13 -2.28
CA ASP A 410 -7.00 -0.82 -2.44
C ASP A 410 -5.99 0.33 -2.43
N ALA A 411 -6.45 1.53 -2.78
CA ALA A 411 -5.63 2.75 -2.83
C ALA A 411 -4.98 3.12 -1.48
N SER A 412 -5.51 2.64 -0.35
CA SER A 412 -4.93 2.86 0.99
C SER A 412 -3.65 2.05 1.11
N LEU A 413 -3.74 0.72 0.92
CA LEU A 413 -2.56 -0.15 0.96
C LEU A 413 -1.56 0.19 -0.15
N ALA A 414 -2.03 0.57 -1.33
CA ALA A 414 -1.19 0.88 -2.49
C ALA A 414 -0.13 1.96 -2.22
N THR A 415 -0.51 3.00 -1.46
CA THR A 415 0.32 4.20 -1.23
C THR A 415 0.91 4.25 0.19
N ALA A 416 0.22 3.71 1.19
CA ALA A 416 0.67 3.68 2.57
C ALA A 416 1.98 2.88 2.75
N GLN A 417 2.90 3.40 3.55
CA GLN A 417 4.12 2.71 3.98
C GLN A 417 3.94 2.11 5.38
N GLN A 418 4.54 0.94 5.64
CA GLN A 418 4.59 0.32 6.97
C GLN A 418 5.85 -0.56 7.09
N PRO A 419 6.52 -0.60 8.27
CA PRO A 419 7.52 -1.61 8.57
C PRO A 419 6.85 -2.97 8.84
N PHE A 420 7.39 -4.04 8.24
CA PHE A 420 7.01 -5.42 8.58
C PHE A 420 8.22 -6.37 8.54
N PRO A 421 8.13 -7.56 9.17
CA PRO A 421 9.23 -8.52 9.22
C PRO A 421 9.73 -8.87 7.82
N ARG A 422 11.04 -8.76 7.59
CA ARG A 422 11.64 -9.03 6.28
C ARG A 422 11.36 -10.49 5.89
N PRO A 423 10.66 -10.76 4.77
CA PRO A 423 10.37 -12.12 4.35
C PRO A 423 11.63 -12.96 4.21
N MET A 424 11.65 -14.13 4.84
CA MET A 424 12.73 -15.11 4.69
C MET A 424 12.40 -16.02 3.49
N PHE A 425 13.19 -15.91 2.42
CA PHE A 425 12.99 -16.71 1.20
C PHE A 425 12.83 -18.20 1.50
N SER A 426 11.88 -18.83 0.80
CA SER A 426 11.64 -20.26 0.81
C SER A 426 11.47 -20.75 -0.62
N GLU A 427 12.13 -21.85 -0.98
CA GLU A 427 12.02 -22.46 -2.32
C GLU A 427 10.57 -22.87 -2.63
N ASP A 428 9.79 -23.25 -1.61
CA ASP A 428 8.36 -23.54 -1.72
C ASP A 428 7.55 -22.36 -2.29
N TRP A 429 8.06 -21.13 -2.27
CA TRP A 429 7.38 -19.96 -2.85
C TRP A 429 7.53 -19.88 -4.36
N LEU A 430 8.50 -20.55 -4.97
CA LEU A 430 8.72 -20.51 -6.41
C LEU A 430 7.71 -21.38 -7.17
N ALA A 431 7.36 -20.94 -8.36
CA ALA A 431 6.66 -21.77 -9.33
C ALA A 431 7.60 -22.93 -9.76
N PRO A 432 7.09 -24.17 -9.86
CA PRO A 432 7.89 -25.29 -10.31
C PRO A 432 8.40 -25.08 -11.75
N PRO A 433 9.48 -25.78 -12.16
CA PRO A 433 9.83 -25.87 -13.58
C PRO A 433 8.66 -26.39 -14.40
N VAL A 434 8.50 -25.88 -15.62
CA VAL A 434 7.45 -26.34 -16.54
C VAL A 434 7.66 -27.81 -16.88
N ASP A 435 6.67 -28.65 -16.62
CA ASP A 435 6.67 -30.06 -17.01
C ASP A 435 6.59 -30.18 -18.54
N GLN A 436 7.67 -30.67 -19.15
CA GLN A 436 7.78 -30.96 -20.58
C GLN A 436 7.94 -32.47 -20.85
N ALA A 437 7.67 -33.32 -19.85
CA ALA A 437 7.62 -34.76 -20.05
C ALA A 437 6.43 -35.14 -20.96
N PRO A 438 6.51 -36.26 -21.70
CA PRO A 438 5.40 -36.75 -22.50
C PRO A 438 4.10 -36.92 -21.70
N VAL A 439 2.98 -36.63 -22.34
CA VAL A 439 1.66 -36.96 -21.80
C VAL A 439 1.46 -38.49 -21.87
N PRO A 440 0.98 -39.15 -20.80
CA PRO A 440 0.67 -40.57 -20.81
C PRO A 440 -0.33 -40.93 -21.92
N GLU A 441 -0.12 -42.09 -22.55
CA GLU A 441 -1.00 -42.62 -23.58
C GLU A 441 -2.44 -42.76 -23.05
N GLY A 442 -3.42 -42.22 -23.79
CA GLY A 442 -4.83 -42.23 -23.40
C GLY A 442 -5.25 -41.21 -22.35
N ALA A 443 -4.35 -40.35 -21.84
CA ALA A 443 -4.74 -39.24 -20.98
C ALA A 443 -5.45 -38.14 -21.78
N ARG A 444 -6.54 -37.59 -21.23
CA ARG A 444 -7.34 -36.54 -21.86
C ARG A 444 -7.12 -35.16 -21.21
N PRO A 445 -7.17 -34.04 -21.96
CA PRO A 445 -6.87 -32.71 -21.43
C PRO A 445 -7.78 -32.29 -20.26
N TYR A 446 -9.07 -32.65 -20.35
CA TYR A 446 -10.07 -32.37 -19.31
C TYR A 446 -10.54 -33.68 -18.64
N GLU A 447 -9.59 -34.56 -18.30
CA GLU A 447 -9.87 -35.71 -17.43
C GLU A 447 -10.12 -35.24 -15.99
N TRP A 448 -11.31 -34.68 -15.74
CA TRP A 448 -11.68 -34.16 -14.43
C TRP A 448 -11.82 -35.29 -13.40
N ASP A 449 -11.14 -35.12 -12.26
CA ASP A 449 -11.37 -35.92 -11.07
C ASP A 449 -12.78 -35.64 -10.50
N PRO A 450 -13.61 -36.68 -10.23
CA PRO A 450 -15.01 -36.51 -9.86
C PRO A 450 -15.23 -35.98 -8.43
N VAL A 451 -14.17 -35.86 -7.61
CA VAL A 451 -14.26 -35.38 -6.22
C VAL A 451 -13.84 -33.91 -6.10
N THR A 452 -12.85 -33.50 -6.90
CA THR A 452 -12.19 -32.20 -6.83
C THR A 452 -12.44 -31.30 -8.04
N GLY A 453 -12.82 -31.88 -9.18
CA GLY A 453 -12.97 -31.15 -10.44
C GLY A 453 -11.66 -30.75 -11.11
N ILE A 454 -10.52 -31.22 -10.61
CA ILE A 454 -9.19 -30.88 -11.15
C ILE A 454 -8.85 -31.87 -12.27
N ALA A 455 -8.48 -31.35 -13.44
CA ALA A 455 -7.87 -32.11 -14.53
C ALA A 455 -6.34 -31.85 -14.59
N ARG A 456 -5.56 -32.79 -15.15
CA ARG A 456 -4.12 -32.55 -15.40
C ARG A 456 -3.97 -31.58 -16.56
N ARG A 457 -3.39 -30.42 -16.30
CA ARG A 457 -3.09 -29.44 -17.34
C ARG A 457 -2.02 -29.97 -18.31
N PHE A 458 -2.30 -29.90 -19.60
CA PHE A 458 -1.33 -30.17 -20.66
C PHE A 458 -0.68 -28.84 -21.07
N VAL A 459 0.65 -28.81 -21.20
CA VAL A 459 1.42 -27.61 -21.55
C VAL A 459 1.95 -27.73 -22.99
N PRO A 460 1.86 -26.67 -23.82
CA PRO A 460 2.48 -26.66 -25.14
C PRO A 460 3.95 -27.10 -25.11
N GLY A 461 4.30 -27.98 -26.05
CA GLY A 461 5.62 -28.62 -26.13
C GLY A 461 5.66 -30.07 -25.65
N GLN A 462 4.76 -30.49 -24.74
CA GLN A 462 4.70 -31.87 -24.27
C GLN A 462 4.39 -32.87 -25.40
N PRO A 463 5.25 -33.89 -25.65
CA PRO A 463 4.96 -34.95 -26.61
C PRO A 463 3.66 -35.68 -26.26
N GLY A 464 2.77 -35.87 -27.24
CA GLY A 464 1.46 -36.48 -27.04
C GLY A 464 0.38 -35.57 -26.45
N GLY A 465 0.70 -34.34 -26.02
CA GLY A 465 -0.24 -33.40 -25.39
C GLY A 465 -1.02 -32.48 -26.34
N MET A 466 -1.11 -32.80 -27.64
CA MET A 466 -1.77 -31.94 -28.62
C MET A 466 -3.29 -31.91 -28.41
N HIS A 467 -3.85 -30.72 -28.19
CA HIS A 467 -5.28 -30.48 -27.99
C HIS A 467 -5.66 -29.08 -28.49
N THR A 468 -6.95 -28.75 -28.55
CA THR A 468 -7.44 -27.44 -29.01
C THR A 468 -8.22 -26.72 -27.92
N LEU A 469 -7.60 -25.68 -27.36
CA LEU A 469 -8.24 -24.81 -26.38
C LEU A 469 -9.37 -23.98 -27.00
N THR A 470 -10.51 -23.87 -26.32
CA THR A 470 -11.71 -23.18 -26.82
C THR A 470 -12.46 -22.47 -25.69
N GLY A 471 -13.11 -21.35 -26.03
CA GLY A 471 -14.07 -20.67 -25.14
C GLY A 471 -15.49 -21.25 -25.21
N LEU A 472 -15.72 -22.26 -26.05
CA LEU A 472 -16.98 -22.99 -26.13
C LEU A 472 -17.03 -24.11 -25.09
N ALA A 473 -18.25 -24.59 -24.77
CA ALA A 473 -18.42 -25.84 -24.06
C ALA A 473 -17.73 -26.99 -24.83
N HIS A 474 -17.15 -27.93 -24.09
CA HIS A 474 -16.30 -28.97 -24.63
C HIS A 474 -16.37 -30.26 -23.83
N ASP A 475 -16.05 -31.38 -24.48
CA ASP A 475 -15.91 -32.69 -23.87
C ASP A 475 -14.55 -32.87 -23.15
N ARG A 476 -14.36 -34.03 -22.51
CA ARG A 476 -13.11 -34.38 -21.83
C ARG A 476 -11.88 -34.38 -22.75
N ASP A 477 -12.10 -34.62 -24.05
CA ASP A 477 -11.09 -34.68 -25.11
C ASP A 477 -10.78 -33.30 -25.73
N SER A 478 -11.36 -32.22 -25.19
CA SER A 478 -11.19 -30.82 -25.64
C SER A 478 -11.87 -30.51 -26.99
N HIS A 479 -12.79 -31.35 -27.47
CA HIS A 479 -13.62 -31.06 -28.63
C HIS A 479 -14.85 -30.24 -28.24
N VAL A 480 -15.31 -29.37 -29.14
CA VAL A 480 -16.52 -28.57 -28.94
C VAL A 480 -17.74 -29.46 -28.81
N ALA A 481 -18.49 -29.31 -27.71
CA ALA A 481 -19.69 -30.07 -27.38
C ALA A 481 -20.88 -29.11 -27.19
N TYR A 482 -22.08 -29.53 -27.64
CA TYR A 482 -23.30 -28.72 -27.62
C TYR A 482 -24.49 -29.42 -26.94
N ASP A 483 -24.31 -30.67 -26.52
CA ASP A 483 -25.28 -31.41 -25.72
C ASP A 483 -25.31 -30.90 -24.26
N ALA A 484 -26.44 -31.13 -23.60
CA ALA A 484 -26.67 -30.67 -22.23
C ALA A 484 -25.74 -31.38 -21.23
N ASP A 485 -25.48 -32.68 -21.43
CA ASP A 485 -24.73 -33.53 -20.50
C ASP A 485 -23.27 -33.08 -20.40
N SER A 486 -22.59 -32.86 -21.53
CA SER A 486 -21.20 -32.35 -21.56
C SER A 486 -21.09 -30.94 -20.96
N ASN A 487 -22.08 -30.08 -21.20
CA ASN A 487 -22.10 -28.74 -20.62
C ASN A 487 -22.33 -28.77 -19.09
N GLU A 488 -23.27 -29.58 -18.60
CA GLU A 488 -23.47 -29.80 -17.15
C GLU A 488 -22.19 -30.37 -16.51
N GLU A 489 -21.55 -31.35 -17.16
CA GLU A 489 -20.32 -31.97 -16.67
C GLU A 489 -19.20 -30.94 -16.47
N GLY A 490 -18.91 -30.12 -17.48
CA GLY A 490 -17.87 -29.09 -17.38
C GLY A 490 -18.17 -28.02 -16.33
N LEU A 491 -19.42 -27.54 -16.27
CA LEU A 491 -19.85 -26.56 -15.26
C LEU A 491 -19.71 -27.11 -13.83
N ARG A 492 -20.10 -28.37 -13.63
CA ARG A 492 -19.99 -29.06 -12.35
C ARG A 492 -18.54 -29.22 -11.90
N HIS A 493 -17.64 -29.69 -12.78
CA HIS A 493 -16.24 -29.90 -12.40
C HIS A 493 -15.50 -28.57 -12.15
N ARG A 494 -15.73 -27.53 -12.97
CA ARG A 494 -15.22 -26.17 -12.67
C ARG A 494 -15.69 -25.65 -11.31
N SER A 495 -16.93 -25.95 -10.91
CA SER A 495 -17.48 -25.57 -9.60
C SER A 495 -16.93 -26.41 -8.44
N LEU A 496 -16.67 -27.72 -8.64
CA LEU A 496 -16.09 -28.61 -7.63
C LEU A 496 -14.72 -28.11 -7.14
N LYS A 497 -13.95 -27.42 -7.98
CA LYS A 497 -12.66 -26.81 -7.60
C LYS A 497 -12.78 -25.83 -6.43
N LEU A 498 -13.82 -24.99 -6.41
CA LEU A 498 -14.07 -24.07 -5.29
C LEU A 498 -14.42 -24.83 -4.01
N ILE A 499 -15.20 -25.92 -4.11
CA ILE A 499 -15.56 -26.77 -2.97
C ILE A 499 -14.33 -27.52 -2.44
N ALA A 500 -13.45 -27.98 -3.33
CA ALA A 500 -12.20 -28.64 -2.98
C ALA A 500 -11.24 -27.66 -2.27
N LEU A 501 -11.09 -26.43 -2.78
CA LEU A 501 -10.33 -25.37 -2.11
C LEU A 501 -10.94 -25.03 -0.75
N GLN A 502 -12.26 -24.84 -0.66
CA GLN A 502 -12.93 -24.48 0.61
C GLN A 502 -12.63 -25.49 1.73
N LYS A 503 -12.54 -26.78 1.41
CA LYS A 503 -12.19 -27.85 2.35
C LYS A 503 -10.73 -27.81 2.85
N THR A 504 -9.82 -27.11 2.14
CA THR A 504 -8.43 -26.92 2.60
C THR A 504 -8.24 -25.62 3.39
N LEU A 505 -9.22 -24.70 3.35
CA LEU A 505 -9.19 -23.47 4.13
C LEU A 505 -9.39 -23.76 5.62
N ARG A 506 -8.66 -23.01 6.46
CA ARG A 506 -8.87 -23.00 7.92
C ARG A 506 -9.91 -21.93 8.28
N PRO A 507 -10.65 -22.10 9.39
CA PRO A 507 -11.45 -21.01 9.95
C PRO A 507 -10.58 -19.75 10.17
N PRO A 508 -11.11 -18.55 9.85
CA PRO A 508 -10.39 -17.31 10.09
C PRO A 508 -10.25 -17.08 11.61
N PRO A 509 -9.10 -16.52 12.07
CA PRO A 509 -8.90 -16.26 13.49
C PRO A 509 -9.79 -15.12 13.97
N VAL A 510 -10.30 -15.23 15.19
CA VAL A 510 -10.92 -14.13 15.93
C VAL A 510 -9.82 -13.32 16.62
N PHE A 511 -9.94 -12.00 16.56
CA PHE A 511 -9.13 -11.06 17.34
C PHE A 511 -9.96 -10.58 18.53
N GLY A 512 -9.47 -10.82 19.76
CA GLY A 512 -10.25 -10.71 20.99
C GLY A 512 -10.71 -12.07 21.53
N GLU A 513 -11.71 -12.06 22.40
CA GLU A 513 -12.29 -13.28 22.99
C GLU A 513 -13.15 -14.06 21.98
N PRO A 514 -13.31 -15.40 22.13
CA PRO A 514 -14.09 -16.20 21.18
C PRO A 514 -15.61 -16.02 21.30
N GLU A 515 -16.09 -15.36 22.36
CA GLU A 515 -17.50 -15.07 22.64
C GLU A 515 -17.65 -13.65 23.19
N GLY A 516 -18.77 -12.97 22.91
CA GLY A 516 -18.93 -11.56 23.30
C GLY A 516 -20.30 -10.93 23.06
N ASP A 517 -20.37 -9.62 23.24
CA ASP A 517 -21.56 -8.83 22.93
C ASP A 517 -21.62 -8.44 21.45
N LEU A 518 -20.47 -8.19 20.81
CA LEU A 518 -20.38 -7.77 19.41
C LEU A 518 -19.17 -8.39 18.70
N LEU A 519 -19.41 -8.95 17.50
CA LEU A 519 -18.37 -9.29 16.53
C LEU A 519 -18.35 -8.25 15.40
N ILE A 520 -17.20 -7.64 15.14
CA ILE A 520 -16.99 -6.76 13.99
C ILE A 520 -16.33 -7.56 12.86
N VAL A 521 -17.02 -7.71 11.73
CA VAL A 521 -16.53 -8.43 10.55
C VAL A 521 -16.01 -7.42 9.52
N GLY A 522 -14.81 -7.64 9.01
CA GLY A 522 -14.21 -6.77 7.99
C GLY A 522 -13.37 -7.53 6.98
N TRP A 523 -12.97 -6.83 5.92
CA TRP A 523 -12.08 -7.34 4.88
C TRP A 523 -11.20 -6.23 4.26
N GLY A 524 -10.13 -6.60 3.56
CA GLY A 524 -9.17 -5.66 2.95
C GLY A 524 -8.45 -4.75 3.96
N SER A 525 -8.24 -3.47 3.63
CA SER A 525 -7.54 -2.50 4.50
C SER A 525 -8.24 -2.16 5.81
N THR A 526 -9.53 -2.46 5.97
CA THR A 526 -10.30 -2.11 7.18
C THR A 526 -9.77 -2.78 8.45
N LYS A 527 -9.02 -3.90 8.32
CA LYS A 527 -8.39 -4.62 9.43
C LYS A 527 -7.75 -3.71 10.47
N GLY A 528 -6.88 -2.79 10.04
CA GLY A 528 -6.07 -1.98 10.94
C GLY A 528 -6.89 -1.04 11.80
N VAL A 529 -7.99 -0.49 11.26
CA VAL A 529 -8.92 0.39 11.98
C VAL A 529 -9.85 -0.41 12.88
N ILE A 530 -10.33 -1.57 12.41
CA ILE A 530 -11.21 -2.46 13.16
C ILE A 530 -10.49 -3.03 14.40
N GLU A 531 -9.30 -3.61 14.25
CA GLU A 531 -8.56 -4.20 15.38
C GLU A 531 -8.19 -3.14 16.42
N GLU A 532 -7.73 -1.95 16.01
CA GLU A 532 -7.45 -0.85 16.95
C GLU A 532 -8.72 -0.35 17.67
N SER A 533 -9.86 -0.30 16.98
CA SER A 533 -11.15 0.04 17.61
C SER A 533 -11.60 -1.02 18.61
N VAL A 534 -11.34 -2.30 18.33
CA VAL A 534 -11.62 -3.41 19.25
C VAL A 534 -10.72 -3.32 20.49
N GLU A 535 -9.42 -3.05 20.34
CA GLU A 535 -8.50 -2.84 21.47
C GLU A 535 -9.01 -1.70 22.38
N ARG A 536 -9.28 -0.51 21.81
CA ARG A 536 -9.82 0.65 22.56
C ARG A 536 -11.11 0.30 23.32
N LEU A 537 -12.05 -0.39 22.69
CA LEU A 537 -13.32 -0.79 23.32
C LEU A 537 -13.12 -1.87 24.40
N CYS A 538 -12.16 -2.77 24.25
CA CYS A 538 -11.82 -3.76 25.28
C CYS A 538 -11.18 -3.11 26.52
N ASP A 539 -10.34 -2.09 26.34
CA ASP A 539 -9.79 -1.28 27.44
C ASP A 539 -10.88 -0.51 28.21
N GLU A 540 -11.98 -0.12 27.53
CA GLU A 540 -13.20 0.41 28.15
C GLU A 540 -14.07 -0.68 28.84
N GLY A 541 -13.64 -1.94 28.86
CA GLY A 541 -14.36 -3.07 29.45
C GLY A 541 -15.53 -3.60 28.62
N ARG A 542 -15.59 -3.29 27.32
CA ARG A 542 -16.60 -3.82 26.39
C ARG A 542 -16.15 -5.19 25.87
N ARG A 543 -17.09 -6.13 25.71
CA ARG A 543 -16.80 -7.46 25.15
C ARG A 543 -17.02 -7.45 23.64
N VAL A 544 -16.05 -6.89 22.93
CA VAL A 544 -16.05 -6.78 21.47
C VAL A 544 -14.90 -7.61 20.91
N SER A 545 -15.09 -8.20 19.75
CA SER A 545 -14.04 -8.93 19.03
C SER A 545 -14.19 -8.69 17.54
N SER A 546 -13.21 -9.05 16.73
CA SER A 546 -13.29 -8.92 15.28
C SER A 546 -12.90 -10.19 14.52
N LEU A 547 -13.47 -10.33 13.32
CA LEU A 547 -13.20 -11.39 12.37
C LEU A 547 -12.81 -10.77 11.03
N HIS A 548 -11.58 -11.01 10.57
CA HIS A 548 -11.11 -10.45 9.32
C HIS A 548 -11.00 -11.49 8.20
N LEU A 549 -11.75 -11.29 7.11
CA LEU A 549 -11.83 -12.23 6.00
C LEU A 549 -10.72 -11.96 4.96
N ARG A 550 -9.87 -12.97 4.72
CA ARG A 550 -8.90 -12.98 3.60
C ARG A 550 -9.46 -13.65 2.35
N PHE A 551 -10.24 -14.73 2.52
CA PHE A 551 -10.93 -15.42 1.42
C PHE A 551 -12.38 -14.96 1.40
N LEU A 552 -12.80 -14.41 0.26
CA LEU A 552 -14.15 -13.89 0.03
C LEU A 552 -14.95 -14.81 -0.90
N GLN A 553 -14.27 -15.49 -1.83
CA GLN A 553 -14.83 -16.58 -2.62
C GLN A 553 -13.78 -17.70 -2.78
N PRO A 554 -14.04 -18.95 -2.36
CA PRO A 554 -15.12 -19.34 -1.45
C PRO A 554 -14.87 -18.78 -0.04
N LEU A 555 -15.93 -18.52 0.72
CA LEU A 555 -15.79 -18.21 2.16
C LEU A 555 -15.22 -19.41 2.93
N PRO A 556 -14.31 -19.20 3.90
CA PRO A 556 -13.75 -20.30 4.70
C PRO A 556 -14.79 -20.93 5.63
N PRO A 557 -14.60 -22.21 6.03
CA PRO A 557 -15.47 -22.88 6.99
C PRO A 557 -15.35 -22.26 8.40
N GLY A 558 -16.30 -22.56 9.30
CA GLY A 558 -16.25 -22.12 10.70
C GLY A 558 -16.80 -20.72 11.00
N ILE A 559 -17.06 -19.89 9.97
CA ILE A 559 -17.59 -18.52 10.17
C ILE A 559 -18.93 -18.54 10.94
N LYS A 560 -19.82 -19.48 10.62
CA LYS A 560 -21.12 -19.60 11.29
C LYS A 560 -20.97 -19.89 12.77
N GLU A 561 -20.09 -20.84 13.10
CA GLU A 561 -19.81 -21.27 14.46
C GLU A 561 -19.17 -20.13 15.28
N ILE A 562 -18.28 -19.34 14.66
CA ILE A 562 -17.72 -18.11 15.24
C ILE A 562 -18.82 -17.08 15.50
N MET A 563 -19.68 -16.77 14.52
CA MET A 563 -20.76 -15.78 14.67
C MET A 563 -21.75 -16.16 15.78
N GLN A 564 -21.95 -17.45 16.06
CA GLN A 564 -22.83 -17.93 17.13
C GLN A 564 -22.31 -17.63 18.55
N GLY A 565 -21.02 -17.31 18.72
CA GLY A 565 -20.44 -16.87 20.00
C GLY A 565 -20.82 -15.44 20.41
N PHE A 566 -21.49 -14.67 19.54
CA PHE A 566 -21.73 -13.25 19.74
C PHE A 566 -23.22 -12.90 19.69
N ARG A 567 -23.63 -11.95 20.53
CA ARG A 567 -25.04 -11.47 20.56
C ARG A 567 -25.41 -10.67 19.32
N GLN A 568 -24.45 -9.95 18.75
CA GLN A 568 -24.60 -9.13 17.54
C GLN A 568 -23.39 -9.30 16.64
N VAL A 569 -23.60 -9.15 15.34
CA VAL A 569 -22.54 -9.08 14.33
C VAL A 569 -22.75 -7.81 13.51
N LEU A 570 -21.67 -7.06 13.30
CA LEU A 570 -21.63 -5.83 12.51
C LEU A 570 -20.58 -5.97 11.42
N THR A 571 -20.93 -5.72 10.16
CA THR A 571 -19.95 -5.62 9.06
C THR A 571 -19.43 -4.20 8.95
N VAL A 572 -18.13 -4.03 8.71
CA VAL A 572 -17.48 -2.74 8.46
C VAL A 572 -16.65 -2.85 7.19
N GLU A 573 -17.05 -2.13 6.16
CA GLU A 573 -16.41 -2.11 4.83
C GLU A 573 -16.52 -0.74 4.17
N GLY A 574 -15.62 -0.45 3.23
CA GLY A 574 -15.51 0.84 2.54
C GLY A 574 -16.33 0.90 1.23
N ASN A 575 -17.61 0.53 1.26
CA ASN A 575 -18.51 0.61 0.11
C ASN A 575 -19.95 0.98 0.53
N TRP A 576 -20.83 1.17 -0.45
CA TRP A 576 -22.24 1.54 -0.21
C TRP A 576 -23.20 0.32 -0.19
N ALA A 577 -23.04 -0.58 -1.17
CA ALA A 577 -23.79 -1.84 -1.34
C ALA A 577 -25.33 -1.75 -1.13
N ASP A 578 -26.07 -1.44 -2.21
CA ASP A 578 -27.55 -1.44 -2.26
C ASP A 578 -28.18 -2.84 -2.03
#